data_AF-A0A7C2HBT9-F1
#
_entry.id   AF-A0A7C2HBT9-F1
#
_cell.length_a   1.000
_cell.length_b   1.000
_cell.length_c   1.000
_cell.angle_alpha   90.00
_cell.angle_beta   90.00
_cell.angle_gamma   90.00
#
_symmetry.space_group_name_H-M   'P 1'
#
loop_
_entity.id
_entity.type
_entity.pdbx_description
1 polymer ?
#
loop_
_entity_poly.entity_id
_entity_poly.type
_entity_poly.pdbx_seq_one_letter_code
_entity_poly.pdbx_strand_id
1 'polypeptide(L)'
;MKQRLAFYVTLTTILCIYSITTCNFPLATGCYGPHITAEISATEAYINENITVTGKICPAAPNVTVRVTFTRPDYTWIDQYVTADAETGEFTATQTLDII
;
A
#
# COMPACT_ATOMS: atom_id res chain seq x y z
N MET A 1 5.32 -41.44 35.92
CA MET A 1 5.92 -40.12 35.56
C MET A 1 6.27 -39.99 34.08
N LYS A 2 6.98 -40.95 33.46
CA LYS A 2 7.39 -40.90 32.03
C LYS A 2 6.24 -40.66 31.02
N GLN A 3 5.08 -41.30 31.23
CA GLN A 3 3.95 -41.25 30.29
C GLN A 3 3.23 -39.88 30.29
N ARG A 4 3.19 -39.20 31.44
CA ARG A 4 2.64 -37.84 31.56
C ARG A 4 3.56 -36.80 30.93
N LEU A 5 4.88 -36.97 31.10
CA LEU A 5 5.88 -36.09 30.48
C LEU A 5 5.81 -36.17 28.94
N ALA A 6 5.72 -37.38 28.39
CA ALA A 6 5.59 -37.59 26.95
C ALA A 6 4.35 -36.89 26.37
N PHE A 7 3.21 -36.95 27.07
CA PHE A 7 1.97 -36.31 26.64
C PHE A 7 2.08 -34.78 26.61
N TYR A 8 2.72 -34.17 27.61
CA TYR A 8 2.93 -32.72 27.64
C TYR A 8 3.85 -32.25 26.50
N VAL A 9 4.93 -32.98 26.23
CA VAL A 9 5.84 -32.65 25.13
C VAL A 9 5.11 -32.71 23.79
N THR A 10 4.33 -33.76 23.55
CA THR A 10 3.55 -33.88 22.30
C THR A 10 2.48 -32.80 22.16
N LEU A 11 1.86 -32.38 23.27
CA LEU A 11 0.84 -31.33 23.23
C LEU A 11 1.49 -29.97 22.89
N THR A 12 2.64 -29.66 23.48
CA THR A 12 3.36 -28.42 23.21
C THR A 12 3.87 -28.33 21.77
N THR A 13 4.33 -29.44 21.19
CA THR A 13 4.79 -29.43 19.79
C THR A 13 3.63 -29.23 18.82
N ILE A 14 2.49 -29.87 19.06
CA ILE A 14 1.28 -29.69 18.23
C ILE A 14 0.80 -28.23 18.30
N LEU A 15 0.80 -27.62 19.49
CA LEU A 15 0.40 -26.22 19.66
C LEU A 15 1.35 -25.25 18.93
N CYS A 16 2.66 -25.48 18.99
CA CYS A 16 3.64 -24.69 18.26
C CYS A 16 3.45 -24.81 16.74
N ILE A 17 3.23 -26.02 16.23
CA ILE A 17 3.01 -26.24 14.80
C ILE A 17 1.74 -25.52 14.35
N TYR A 18 0.64 -25.64 15.09
CA TYR A 18 -0.62 -24.95 14.76
C TYR A 18 -0.45 -23.42 14.72
N SER A 19 0.32 -22.86 15.65
CA SER A 19 0.60 -21.43 15.73
C SER A 19 1.39 -20.91 14.52
N ILE A 20 2.36 -21.70 14.02
CA ILE A 20 3.16 -21.35 12.84
C ILE A 20 2.30 -21.41 11.57
N THR A 21 1.41 -22.40 11.44
CA THR A 21 0.54 -22.55 10.26
C THR A 21 -0.48 -21.41 10.12
N THR A 22 -0.87 -20.76 11.22
CA THR A 22 -1.74 -19.57 11.19
C THR A 22 -0.98 -18.25 10.94
N CYS A 23 0.36 -18.26 11.01
CA CYS A 23 1.16 -17.09 10.68
C CYS A 23 1.26 -16.98 9.15
N ASN A 24 0.33 -16.25 8.55
CA ASN A 24 0.51 -15.74 7.19
C ASN A 24 1.62 -14.69 7.22
N PHE A 25 2.85 -15.09 6.89
CA PHE A 25 3.90 -14.14 6.59
C PHE A 25 3.63 -13.55 5.21
N PRO A 26 3.31 -12.25 5.08
CA PRO A 26 3.30 -11.63 3.77
C PRO A 26 4.69 -11.81 3.18
N LEU A 27 4.77 -12.33 1.95
CA LEU A 27 6.03 -12.39 1.23
C LEU A 27 6.57 -10.96 1.16
N ALA A 28 7.81 -10.76 1.63
CA ALA A 28 8.50 -9.51 1.48
C ALA A 28 8.82 -9.33 -0.02
N THR A 29 7.90 -8.72 -0.76
CA THR A 29 8.14 -8.25 -2.12
C THR A 29 9.06 -7.05 -2.01
N GLY A 30 10.36 -7.32 -1.84
CA GLY A 30 11.36 -6.28 -1.67
C GLY A 30 11.44 -5.39 -2.91
N CYS A 31 11.53 -4.08 -2.70
CA CYS A 31 11.74 -3.10 -3.76
C CYS A 31 13.10 -3.35 -4.42
N TYR A 32 13.15 -3.48 -5.75
CA TYR A 32 14.41 -3.44 -6.51
C TYR A 32 14.86 -1.97 -6.67
N GLY A 33 15.24 -1.34 -5.55
CA GLY A 33 15.65 0.07 -5.50
C GLY A 33 14.51 1.08 -5.31
N PRO A 34 14.85 2.38 -5.12
CA PRO A 34 13.88 3.44 -4.90
C PRO A 34 13.10 3.73 -6.17
N HIS A 35 11.79 3.51 -6.14
CA HIS A 35 10.89 3.80 -7.26
C HIS A 35 9.51 4.21 -6.76
N ILE A 36 8.77 4.86 -7.66
CA ILE A 36 7.38 5.24 -7.47
C ILE A 36 6.57 4.70 -8.65
N THR A 37 5.41 4.13 -8.37
CA THR A 37 4.41 3.76 -9.38
C THR A 37 3.17 4.61 -9.21
N ALA A 38 2.44 4.82 -10.31
CA ALA A 38 1.16 5.49 -10.31
C ALA A 38 0.29 4.96 -11.45
N GLU A 39 -1.00 4.84 -11.17
CA GLU A 39 -2.05 4.44 -12.11
C GLU A 39 -3.20 5.43 -12.00
N ILE A 40 -3.81 5.73 -13.15
CA ILE A 40 -4.96 6.64 -13.25
C ILE A 40 -6.23 5.83 -13.44
N SER A 41 -7.33 6.27 -12.81
CA SER A 41 -8.61 5.57 -12.86
C SER A 41 -9.24 5.55 -14.27
N ALA A 42 -8.93 6.52 -15.12
CA ALA A 42 -9.37 6.58 -16.50
C ALA A 42 -8.42 7.45 -17.36
N THR A 43 -8.33 7.13 -18.65
CA THR A 43 -7.59 7.92 -19.66
C THR A 43 -8.47 8.94 -20.39
N GLU A 44 -9.78 8.83 -20.22
CA GLU A 44 -10.81 9.71 -20.77
C GLU A 44 -11.77 10.06 -19.65
N ALA A 45 -12.17 11.32 -19.55
CA ALA A 45 -13.11 11.81 -18.56
C ALA A 45 -13.88 13.02 -19.09
N TYR A 46 -15.11 13.15 -18.62
CA TYR A 46 -15.93 14.33 -18.86
C TYR A 46 -15.66 15.41 -17.82
N ILE A 47 -16.02 16.65 -18.15
CA ILE A 47 -15.95 17.77 -17.21
C ILE A 47 -16.81 17.45 -15.98
N ASN A 48 -16.28 17.76 -14.80
CA ASN A 48 -16.82 17.48 -13.47
C ASN A 48 -16.77 16.00 -13.04
N GLU A 49 -16.06 15.14 -13.77
CA GLU A 49 -15.79 13.78 -13.30
C GLU A 49 -14.56 13.73 -12.37
N ASN A 50 -14.56 12.74 -11.49
CA ASN A 50 -13.44 12.50 -10.59
C ASN A 50 -12.44 11.56 -11.25
N ILE A 51 -11.19 12.01 -11.34
CA ILE A 51 -10.05 11.13 -11.63
C ILE A 51 -9.31 10.85 -10.34
N THR A 52 -9.00 9.58 -10.13
CA THR A 52 -8.19 9.13 -9.00
C THR A 52 -6.85 8.61 -9.51
N VAL A 53 -5.78 9.08 -8.88
CA VAL A 53 -4.42 8.58 -9.04
C VAL A 53 -4.12 7.72 -7.83
N THR A 54 -3.85 6.44 -8.05
CA THR A 54 -3.35 5.53 -7.00
C THR A 54 -1.93 5.14 -7.31
N GLY A 55 -1.10 4.96 -6.29
CA GLY A 55 0.28 4.57 -6.52
C GLY A 55 0.96 4.07 -5.27
N LYS A 56 2.25 3.75 -5.41
CA LYS A 56 3.07 3.25 -4.32
C LYS A 56 4.50 3.77 -4.42
N ILE A 57 5.04 4.22 -3.30
CA ILE A 57 6.47 4.44 -3.11
C ILE A 57 7.13 3.17 -2.59
N CYS A 58 8.35 2.90 -3.04
CA CYS A 58 9.11 1.73 -2.63
C CYS A 58 10.58 2.11 -2.52
N PRO A 59 11.26 1.95 -1.36
CA PRO A 59 10.73 1.47 -0.09
C PRO A 59 9.75 2.44 0.57
N ALA A 60 8.77 1.89 1.29
CA ALA A 60 7.90 2.66 2.16
C ALA A 60 8.71 3.28 3.30
N ALA A 61 8.36 4.51 3.69
CA ALA A 61 9.02 5.22 4.76
C ALA A 61 8.05 6.20 5.44
N PRO A 62 8.20 6.44 6.76
CA PRO A 62 7.34 7.36 7.48
C PRO A 62 7.55 8.81 7.03
N ASN A 63 6.48 9.60 7.07
CA ASN A 63 6.47 11.03 6.76
C ASN A 63 6.88 11.37 5.31
N VAL A 64 6.75 10.43 4.37
CA VAL A 64 6.95 10.73 2.95
C VAL A 64 5.69 11.32 2.36
N THR A 65 5.85 12.44 1.67
CA THR A 65 4.76 13.12 0.96
C THR A 65 4.98 13.01 -0.54
N VAL A 66 3.94 12.60 -1.26
CA VAL A 66 3.90 12.57 -2.72
C VAL A 66 3.13 13.79 -3.20
N ARG A 67 3.70 14.54 -4.14
CA ARG A 67 2.99 15.61 -4.84
C ARG A 67 2.39 15.05 -6.12
N VAL A 68 1.06 15.07 -6.20
CA VAL A 68 0.31 14.72 -7.40
C VAL A 68 -0.18 16.02 -8.04
N THR A 69 0.23 16.27 -9.28
CA THR A 69 -0.11 17.50 -10.01
C THR A 69 -1.12 17.16 -11.10
N PHE A 70 -2.29 17.78 -11.05
CA PHE A 70 -3.33 17.68 -12.07
C PHE A 70 -3.25 18.91 -12.96
N THR A 71 -2.72 18.75 -14.17
CA THR A 71 -2.60 19.84 -15.16
C THR A 71 -3.88 19.97 -15.96
N ARG A 72 -4.47 21.17 -15.97
CA ARG A 72 -5.66 21.49 -16.74
C ARG A 72 -5.31 21.82 -18.21
N PRO A 73 -6.29 21.75 -19.13
CA PRO A 73 -6.05 22.12 -20.54
C PRO A 73 -5.64 23.58 -20.77
N ASP A 74 -5.94 24.48 -19.83
CA ASP A 74 -5.56 25.90 -19.87
C ASP A 74 -4.13 26.17 -19.34
N TYR A 75 -3.36 25.10 -19.09
CA TYR A 75 -2.00 25.13 -18.53
C TYR A 75 -1.90 25.57 -17.06
N THR A 76 -3.02 25.75 -16.36
CA THR A 76 -3.02 25.84 -14.89
C THR A 76 -2.94 24.44 -14.28
N TRP A 77 -2.65 24.35 -12.98
CA TRP A 77 -2.55 23.06 -12.29
C TRP A 77 -3.03 23.13 -10.86
N ILE A 78 -3.45 21.98 -10.36
CA ILE A 78 -3.80 21.77 -8.96
C ILE A 78 -2.77 20.80 -8.38
N ASP A 79 -2.06 21.22 -7.34
CA ASP A 79 -1.16 20.36 -6.57
C ASP A 79 -1.90 19.76 -5.37
N GLN A 80 -1.86 18.43 -5.27
CA GLN A 80 -2.27 17.71 -4.07
C GLN A 80 -1.04 17.07 -3.43
N TYR A 81 -0.86 17.33 -2.14
CA TYR A 81 0.20 16.72 -1.33
C TYR A 81 -0.42 15.63 -0.47
N VAL A 82 -0.10 14.37 -0.77
CA VAL A 82 -0.66 13.20 -0.09
C VAL A 82 0.45 12.47 0.67
N THR A 83 0.19 12.13 1.93
CA THR A 83 1.12 11.34 2.72
C THR A 83 1.00 9.88 2.31
N ALA A 84 2.12 9.26 1.92
CA ALA A 84 2.17 7.84 1.62
C ALA A 84 2.11 7.02 2.92
N ASP A 85 1.49 5.85 2.84
CA ASP A 85 1.45 4.91 3.96
C ASP A 85 2.88 4.49 4.38
N ALA A 86 3.15 4.49 5.68
CA ALA A 86 4.49 4.25 6.21
C ALA A 86 4.93 2.78 6.08
N GLU A 87 4.00 1.84 5.98
CA GLU A 87 4.26 0.41 5.91
C GLU A 87 4.17 -0.11 4.46
N THR A 88 3.13 0.31 3.74
CA THR A 88 2.86 -0.17 2.38
C THR A 88 3.42 0.75 1.31
N GLY A 89 3.62 2.03 1.60
CA GLY A 89 4.03 3.06 0.64
C GLY A 89 2.90 3.53 -0.27
N GLU A 90 1.66 3.07 -0.05
CA GLU A 90 0.53 3.40 -0.91
C GLU A 90 0.09 4.86 -0.74
N PHE A 91 -0.35 5.47 -1.84
CA PHE A 91 -0.95 6.80 -1.83
C PHE A 91 -2.13 6.88 -2.80
N THR A 92 -3.06 7.78 -2.51
CA THR A 92 -4.22 8.05 -3.36
C THR A 92 -4.50 9.55 -3.39
N ALA A 93 -4.81 10.07 -4.58
CA ALA A 93 -5.18 11.46 -4.80
C ALA A 93 -6.37 11.50 -5.76
N THR A 94 -7.43 12.22 -5.41
CA THR A 94 -8.63 12.35 -6.24
C THR A 94 -8.88 13.82 -6.55
N GLN A 95 -9.11 14.12 -7.83
CA GLN A 95 -9.43 15.46 -8.29
C GLN A 95 -10.66 15.42 -9.19
N THR A 96 -11.61 16.32 -8.93
CA THR A 96 -12.69 16.64 -9.87
C THR A 96 -12.11 17.47 -10.99
N LEU A 97 -12.21 16.98 -12.23
CA LEU A 97 -11.67 17.67 -13.39
C LEU A 97 -12.59 18.85 -13.77
N ASP A 98 -11.99 20.02 -13.87
CA ASP A 98 -12.63 21.25 -14.30
C ASP A 98 -11.85 21.89 -15.46
N ILE A 99 -12.40 22.97 -16.01
CA ILE A 99 -11.76 23.81 -17.03
C ILE A 99 -11.28 25.15 -16.45
N ILE A 100 -11.49 25.42 -15.14
CA ILE A 100 -11.38 26.76 -14.53
C ILE A 100 -10.77 26.69 -13.12
#